data_AF-A0AAY4A7W5-F1
#
_entry.id   AF-A0AAY4A7W5-F1
#
_cell.length_a   1.000
_cell.length_b   1.000
_cell.length_c   1.000
_cell.angle_alpha   90.00
_cell.angle_beta   90.00
_cell.angle_gamma   90.00
#
_symmetry.space_group_name_H-M   'P 1'
#
loop_
_entity.id
_entity.type
_entity.pdbx_description
1 polymer ?
#
loop_
_entity_poly.entity_id
_entity_poly.type
_entity_poly.pdbx_seq_one_letter_code
_entity_poly.pdbx_strand_id
1 'polypeptide(L)'
;MNCVCFSHSYFQAFRGTVKPYGAFNANDDANALQKAMKGLGTDEDTIMKLLTARSNVQRQQIKAAYKTLFGKDLVDHLKSELGGKFESLIVGLMTAPIAYDAELLRHAIKGAGTDEKVLIEILASRTPDQVKEIIATYKNMYDHDLEHDVTGDTGGHFRRMLVILLQASRQQGVQEGTIESDAKALFAAGEQKFGTDEEQFITILGNRSAAHLQRVFAAYMKLSGFEIEESIQRETSGSLEKILLAVVKCARSVPAYFAECLYHSMKGAGTDDETLIRIMVTRSEVDMLDIRKEFRRMFATSLHAMIKGDTAGDYRKSLVVFYEEHLCNPAMSFYVTDMLLLTVHSLGTVKPYGAFNANDDANALQKAMKGLGTDEDTIMKLLTARSNVQRQQIKAAYKTLFGKDLVDHLKSELGGKFESLIVGLMTAPIAYDAELLRHAIKGAGTDEKVLIEILASRTPDQVKEIIATYKNSRTGCFHSAHLKFVFPLVFAAYMKLSGFEIEESIQRETSGSLEKILLAVGKKHTHTKTIFSPNDNLDFILSYSGTDDETLIRIMVTRSEVDMLDIRKEFRRMFATSLHAMIKGDTSGDYRKCLLLLCGGED
;
A
#
# COMPACT_ATOMS: atom_id res chain seq x y z
N MET A 1 -25.60 47.76 19.93
CA MET A 1 -24.89 47.01 18.89
C MET A 1 -23.53 46.61 19.45
N ASN A 2 -23.38 45.38 19.92
CA ASN A 2 -22.08 44.80 20.27
C ASN A 2 -21.94 43.49 19.48
N CYS A 3 -20.97 43.48 18.58
CA CYS A 3 -20.59 42.35 17.74
C CYS A 3 -19.74 41.40 18.60
N VAL A 4 -20.19 40.15 18.79
CA VAL A 4 -19.41 39.10 19.45
C VAL A 4 -18.71 38.29 18.35
N CYS A 5 -17.39 38.36 18.34
CA CYS A 5 -16.54 37.57 17.47
C CYS A 5 -16.64 36.09 17.85
N PHE A 6 -17.19 35.26 16.96
CA PHE A 6 -16.99 33.81 16.99
C PHE A 6 -15.58 33.50 16.45
N SER A 7 -14.70 33.04 17.33
CA SER A 7 -13.41 32.47 16.98
C SER A 7 -13.60 31.23 16.11
N HIS A 8 -12.88 31.16 14.99
CA HIS A 8 -12.85 30.06 14.04
C HIS A 8 -12.44 28.73 14.72
N SER A 9 -13.40 27.86 15.02
CA SER A 9 -13.15 26.43 15.19
C SER A 9 -13.24 25.78 13.80
N TYR A 10 -12.10 25.31 13.28
CA TYR A 10 -12.05 24.47 12.08
C TYR A 10 -12.99 23.27 12.25
N PHE A 11 -14.05 23.19 11.43
CA PHE A 11 -14.86 21.97 11.30
C PHE A 11 -13.96 20.88 10.71
N GLN A 12 -13.49 19.95 11.54
CA GLN A 12 -12.82 18.75 11.05
C GLN A 12 -13.87 17.91 10.32
N ALA A 13 -13.73 17.76 9.00
CA ALA A 13 -14.70 17.03 8.18
C ALA A 13 -14.80 15.57 8.64
N PHE A 14 -16.01 15.02 8.74
CA PHE A 14 -16.25 13.61 9.06
C PHE A 14 -15.49 12.68 8.10
N ARG A 15 -14.66 11.77 8.63
CA ARG A 15 -13.76 10.89 7.85
C ARG A 15 -14.20 9.41 7.83
N GLY A 16 -15.36 9.09 8.38
CA GLY A 16 -16.00 7.78 8.23
C GLY A 16 -16.63 7.57 6.84
N THR A 17 -16.78 6.31 6.44
CA THR A 17 -17.49 5.94 5.21
C THR A 17 -19.00 5.79 5.44
N VAL A 18 -19.44 5.44 6.66
CA VAL A 18 -20.86 5.40 7.02
C VAL A 18 -21.26 6.73 7.63
N LYS A 19 -22.30 7.37 7.08
CA LYS A 19 -22.84 8.65 7.55
C LYS A 19 -24.30 8.47 7.99
N PRO A 20 -24.82 9.33 8.89
CA PRO A 20 -26.25 9.32 9.19
C PRO A 20 -27.08 9.45 7.92
N TYR A 21 -28.06 8.55 7.75
CA TYR A 21 -28.97 8.59 6.61
C TYR A 21 -29.98 9.75 6.79
N GLY A 22 -30.08 10.62 5.79
CA GLY A 22 -30.86 11.86 5.90
C GLY A 22 -32.38 11.65 5.99
N ALA A 23 -32.93 10.69 5.23
CA ALA A 23 -34.36 10.37 5.21
C ALA A 23 -34.71 9.22 6.18
N PHE A 24 -34.12 9.22 7.37
CA PHE A 24 -34.21 8.12 8.31
C PHE A 24 -35.56 8.05 9.05
N ASN A 25 -36.14 6.86 9.10
CA ASN A 25 -37.27 6.50 9.95
C ASN A 25 -37.05 5.10 10.55
N ALA A 26 -36.86 5.05 11.87
CA ALA A 26 -36.58 3.81 12.59
C ALA A 26 -37.69 2.76 12.46
N ASN A 27 -38.96 3.18 12.38
CA ASN A 27 -40.09 2.26 12.24
C ASN A 27 -40.15 1.64 10.85
N ASP A 28 -39.88 2.43 9.80
CA ASP A 28 -39.87 1.94 8.42
C ASP A 28 -38.72 0.93 8.22
N ASP A 29 -37.54 1.26 8.74
CA ASP A 29 -36.37 0.38 8.71
C ASP A 29 -36.62 -0.91 9.53
N ALA A 30 -37.25 -0.81 10.70
CA ALA A 30 -37.63 -1.98 11.50
C ALA A 30 -38.63 -2.89 10.77
N ASN A 31 -39.64 -2.30 10.09
CA ASN A 31 -40.58 -3.04 9.25
C ASN A 31 -39.88 -3.73 8.08
N ALA A 32 -38.94 -3.05 7.42
CA ALA A 32 -38.15 -3.62 6.32
C ALA A 32 -37.32 -4.82 6.78
N LEU A 33 -36.65 -4.72 7.94
CA LEU A 33 -35.90 -5.83 8.54
C LEU A 33 -36.82 -6.99 8.93
N GLN A 34 -37.99 -6.72 9.53
CA GLN A 34 -38.96 -7.77 9.86
C GLN A 34 -39.47 -8.49 8.60
N LYS A 35 -39.65 -7.77 7.49
CA LYS A 35 -40.04 -8.38 6.21
C LYS A 35 -38.91 -9.23 5.62
N ALA A 36 -37.66 -8.76 5.70
CA ALA A 36 -36.49 -9.47 5.20
C ALA A 36 -36.22 -10.80 5.95
N MET A 37 -36.63 -10.89 7.22
CA MET A 37 -36.50 -12.08 8.07
C MET A 37 -37.82 -12.88 8.21
N LYS A 38 -38.78 -12.71 7.28
CA LYS A 38 -40.08 -13.41 7.35
C LYS A 38 -40.23 -14.42 6.23
N GLY A 39 -40.43 -15.68 6.59
CA GLY A 39 -40.74 -16.76 5.65
C GLY A 39 -39.72 -17.89 5.74
N LEU A 40 -39.62 -18.69 4.68
CA LEU A 40 -38.51 -19.64 4.55
C LEU A 40 -37.33 -18.94 3.88
N GLY A 41 -36.20 -18.88 4.58
CA GLY A 41 -35.01 -18.14 4.17
C GLY A 41 -35.04 -16.68 4.61
N THR A 42 -33.92 -15.99 4.40
CA THR A 42 -33.68 -14.61 4.82
C THR A 42 -33.28 -13.78 3.59
N ASP A 43 -33.64 -12.50 3.54
CA ASP A 43 -33.16 -11.56 2.52
C ASP A 43 -31.93 -10.82 3.04
N GLU A 44 -30.77 -11.47 2.95
CA GLU A 44 -29.49 -10.96 3.44
C GLU A 44 -29.08 -9.65 2.74
N ASP A 45 -29.42 -9.50 1.46
CA ASP A 45 -29.09 -8.32 0.67
C ASP A 45 -29.84 -7.08 1.19
N THR A 46 -31.12 -7.21 1.55
CA THR A 46 -31.88 -6.12 2.16
C THR A 46 -31.34 -5.76 3.55
N ILE A 47 -31.06 -6.76 4.39
CA ILE A 47 -30.49 -6.55 5.74
C ILE A 47 -29.16 -5.80 5.63
N MET A 48 -28.26 -6.29 4.77
CA MET A 48 -26.96 -5.68 4.53
C MET A 48 -27.09 -4.23 4.06
N LYS A 49 -27.82 -3.99 2.95
CA LYS A 49 -27.93 -2.63 2.37
C LYS A 49 -28.51 -1.63 3.34
N LEU A 50 -29.50 -2.04 4.13
CA LEU A 50 -30.11 -1.18 5.14
C LEU A 50 -29.11 -0.87 6.24
N LEU A 51 -28.59 -1.90 6.92
CA LEU A 51 -27.77 -1.70 8.11
C LEU A 51 -26.43 -1.02 7.80
N THR A 52 -25.79 -1.33 6.67
CA THR A 52 -24.54 -0.67 6.25
C THR A 52 -24.75 0.80 5.84
N ALA A 53 -25.97 1.21 5.50
CA ALA A 53 -26.32 2.59 5.14
C ALA A 53 -26.92 3.42 6.30
N ARG A 54 -26.88 2.90 7.54
CA ARG A 54 -27.32 3.62 8.75
C ARG A 54 -26.16 3.79 9.70
N SER A 55 -26.05 4.96 10.33
CA SER A 55 -25.07 5.16 11.40
C SER A 55 -25.42 4.29 12.61
N ASN A 56 -24.45 4.03 13.48
CA ASN A 56 -24.68 3.22 14.67
C ASN A 56 -25.78 3.80 15.56
N VAL A 57 -25.84 5.13 15.71
CA VAL A 57 -26.91 5.83 16.42
C VAL A 57 -28.29 5.49 15.83
N GLN A 58 -28.41 5.48 14.50
CA GLN A 58 -29.64 5.10 13.81
C GLN A 58 -29.95 3.61 14.00
N ARG A 59 -28.93 2.73 13.97
CA ARG A 59 -29.10 1.29 14.27
C ARG A 59 -29.62 1.05 15.69
N GLN A 60 -29.17 1.82 16.68
CA GLN A 60 -29.73 1.76 18.04
C GLN A 60 -31.21 2.18 18.07
N GLN A 61 -31.59 3.21 17.32
CA GLN A 61 -32.99 3.63 17.17
C GLN A 61 -33.84 2.56 16.49
N ILE A 62 -33.31 1.90 15.45
CA ILE A 62 -33.96 0.76 14.78
C ILE A 62 -34.16 -0.39 15.78
N LYS A 63 -33.14 -0.73 16.58
CA LYS A 63 -33.24 -1.77 17.62
C LYS A 63 -34.38 -1.49 18.60
N ALA A 64 -34.51 -0.25 19.08
CA ALA A 64 -35.60 0.16 19.97
C ALA A 64 -36.98 0.12 19.30
N ALA A 65 -37.08 0.63 18.06
CA ALA A 65 -38.32 0.58 17.27
C ALA A 65 -38.76 -0.87 17.01
N TYR A 66 -37.84 -1.74 16.61
CA TYR A 66 -38.10 -3.15 16.37
C TYR A 66 -38.67 -3.86 17.60
N LYS A 67 -38.07 -3.60 18.78
CA LYS A 67 -38.58 -4.15 20.05
C LYS A 67 -40.00 -3.66 20.36
N THR A 68 -40.29 -2.39 20.08
CA THR A 68 -41.60 -1.78 20.33
C THR A 68 -42.67 -2.33 19.38
N LEU A 69 -42.36 -2.46 18.08
CA LEU A 69 -43.30 -2.88 17.05
C LEU A 69 -43.58 -4.39 17.08
N PHE A 70 -42.57 -5.21 17.37
CA PHE A 70 -42.67 -6.67 17.23
C PHE A 70 -42.47 -7.45 18.53
N GLY A 71 -42.10 -6.79 19.63
CA GLY A 71 -41.84 -7.45 20.92
C GLY A 71 -40.55 -8.28 20.97
N LYS A 72 -39.78 -8.36 19.88
CA LYS A 72 -38.56 -9.17 19.74
C LYS A 72 -37.29 -8.32 19.87
N ASP A 73 -36.21 -8.90 20.39
CA ASP A 73 -34.90 -8.25 20.27
C ASP A 73 -34.38 -8.41 18.84
N LEU A 74 -33.95 -7.31 18.23
CA LEU A 74 -33.51 -7.32 16.83
C LEU A 74 -32.19 -8.09 16.65
N VAL A 75 -31.25 -7.98 17.60
CA VAL A 75 -29.95 -8.64 17.47
C VAL A 75 -30.11 -10.15 17.62
N ASP A 76 -30.93 -10.61 18.57
CA ASP A 76 -31.22 -12.04 18.73
C ASP A 76 -31.93 -12.62 17.49
N HIS A 77 -32.85 -11.87 16.89
CA HIS A 77 -33.52 -12.30 15.67
C HIS A 77 -32.59 -12.32 14.46
N LEU A 78 -31.68 -11.35 14.33
CA LEU A 78 -30.64 -11.39 13.30
C LEU A 78 -29.72 -12.60 13.48
N LYS A 79 -29.34 -12.94 14.71
CA LYS A 79 -28.53 -14.14 15.01
C LYS A 79 -29.24 -15.46 14.69
N SER A 80 -30.57 -15.51 14.79
CA SER A 80 -31.31 -16.72 14.42
C SER A 80 -31.46 -16.92 12.91
N GLU A 81 -31.33 -15.84 12.14
CA GLU A 81 -31.55 -15.81 10.69
C GLU A 81 -30.23 -15.84 9.90
N LEU A 82 -29.18 -15.24 10.45
CA LEU A 82 -27.86 -15.14 9.82
C LEU A 82 -26.90 -16.20 10.38
N GLY A 83 -25.84 -16.49 9.64
CA GLY A 83 -24.78 -17.40 10.09
C GLY A 83 -23.37 -16.90 9.78
N GLY A 84 -22.41 -17.37 10.58
CA GLY A 84 -20.98 -17.28 10.31
C GLY A 84 -20.43 -15.84 10.29
N LYS A 85 -19.57 -15.55 9.31
CA LYS A 85 -18.86 -14.26 9.22
C LYS A 85 -19.79 -13.08 8.92
N PHE A 86 -20.85 -13.33 8.15
CA PHE A 86 -21.85 -12.31 7.84
C PHE A 86 -22.66 -11.95 9.09
N GLU A 87 -23.10 -12.93 9.87
CA GLU A 87 -23.72 -12.70 11.18
C GLU A 87 -22.81 -11.89 12.10
N SER A 88 -21.54 -12.30 12.22
CA SER A 88 -20.55 -11.62 13.09
C SER A 88 -20.38 -10.14 12.73
N LEU A 89 -20.31 -9.83 11.42
CA LEU A 89 -20.24 -8.47 10.93
C LEU A 89 -21.50 -7.67 11.26
N ILE A 90 -22.69 -8.21 10.96
CA ILE A 90 -23.97 -7.52 11.20
C ILE A 90 -24.19 -7.27 12.69
N VAL A 91 -23.91 -8.25 13.55
CA VAL A 91 -24.02 -8.12 15.01
C VAL A 91 -23.05 -7.06 15.54
N GLY A 92 -21.81 -7.05 15.05
CA GLY A 92 -20.84 -6.00 15.40
C GLY A 92 -21.34 -4.60 15.03
N LEU A 93 -21.92 -4.44 13.84
CA LEU A 93 -22.49 -3.16 13.38
C LEU A 93 -23.68 -2.68 14.22
N MET A 94 -24.46 -3.62 14.79
CA MET A 94 -25.61 -3.33 15.64
C MET A 94 -25.23 -3.00 17.09
N THR A 95 -23.97 -3.22 17.48
CA THR A 95 -23.49 -3.01 18.85
C THR A 95 -22.93 -1.60 18.99
N ALA A 96 -23.23 -0.92 20.10
CA ALA A 96 -22.71 0.43 20.34
C ALA A 96 -21.17 0.40 20.39
N PRO A 97 -20.44 1.40 19.84
CA PRO A 97 -18.99 1.27 19.62
C PRO A 97 -18.18 0.94 20.89
N ILE A 98 -18.45 1.62 22.01
CA ILE A 98 -17.78 1.39 23.28
C ILE A 98 -18.17 0.03 23.89
N ALA A 99 -19.43 -0.38 23.76
CA ALA A 99 -19.88 -1.70 24.23
C ALA A 99 -19.23 -2.82 23.41
N TYR A 100 -19.06 -2.62 22.10
CA TYR A 100 -18.38 -3.57 21.23
C TYR A 100 -16.90 -3.72 21.59
N ASP A 101 -16.19 -2.62 21.88
CA ASP A 101 -14.82 -2.69 22.40
C ASP A 101 -14.75 -3.45 23.74
N ALA A 102 -15.71 -3.22 24.66
CA ALA A 102 -15.77 -3.96 25.92
C ALA A 102 -16.05 -5.46 25.73
N GLU A 103 -16.93 -5.84 24.79
CA GLU A 103 -17.18 -7.23 24.41
C GLU A 103 -15.94 -7.90 23.81
N LEU A 104 -15.23 -7.20 22.92
CA LEU A 104 -14.00 -7.71 22.30
C LEU A 104 -12.92 -7.95 23.35
N LEU A 105 -12.72 -7.02 24.28
CA LEU A 105 -11.78 -7.21 25.39
C LEU A 105 -12.20 -8.35 26.32
N ARG A 106 -13.50 -8.50 26.60
CA ARG A 106 -14.01 -9.63 27.39
C ARG A 106 -13.71 -10.96 26.70
N HIS A 107 -13.95 -11.07 25.40
CA HIS A 107 -13.67 -12.27 24.64
C HIS A 107 -12.17 -12.54 24.52
N ALA A 108 -11.34 -11.50 24.41
CA ALA A 108 -9.89 -11.64 24.35
C ALA A 108 -9.27 -12.18 25.65
N ILE A 109 -9.90 -11.96 26.80
CA ILE A 109 -9.41 -12.38 28.13
C ILE A 109 -10.11 -13.66 28.61
N LYS A 110 -11.38 -13.85 28.24
CA LYS A 110 -12.20 -14.95 28.77
C LYS A 110 -11.94 -16.24 27.98
N GLY A 111 -11.23 -17.19 28.58
CA GLY A 111 -11.11 -18.53 28.03
C GLY A 111 -9.80 -19.20 28.41
N ALA A 112 -9.43 -20.24 27.67
CA ALA A 112 -8.09 -20.80 27.75
C ALA A 112 -7.18 -20.02 26.77
N GLY A 113 -6.26 -19.23 27.32
CA GLY A 113 -5.37 -18.35 26.56
C GLY A 113 -5.94 -16.95 26.34
N THR A 114 -5.10 -16.07 25.82
CA THR A 114 -5.36 -14.64 25.68
C THR A 114 -5.21 -14.21 24.23
N ASP A 115 -6.17 -13.48 23.68
CA ASP A 115 -5.97 -12.80 22.39
C ASP A 115 -5.27 -11.46 22.59
N GLU A 116 -3.95 -11.52 22.66
CA GLU A 116 -3.09 -10.35 22.80
C GLU A 116 -3.26 -9.36 21.64
N LYS A 117 -3.63 -9.79 20.43
CA LYS A 117 -3.80 -8.88 19.28
C LYS A 117 -4.93 -7.90 19.53
N VAL A 118 -6.05 -8.38 20.07
CA VAL A 118 -7.22 -7.55 20.39
C VAL A 118 -6.88 -6.56 21.51
N LEU A 119 -6.20 -7.02 22.57
CA LEU A 119 -5.75 -6.16 23.66
C LEU A 119 -4.85 -5.02 23.14
N ILE A 120 -3.87 -5.37 22.30
CA ILE A 120 -2.93 -4.42 21.70
C ILE A 120 -3.64 -3.41 20.80
N GLU A 121 -4.46 -3.89 19.87
CA GLU A 121 -5.14 -3.05 18.88
C GLU A 121 -6.05 -2.02 19.55
N ILE A 122 -6.87 -2.45 20.51
CA ILE A 122 -7.81 -1.55 21.19
C ILE A 122 -7.04 -0.57 22.08
N LEU A 123 -6.18 -1.04 22.99
CA LEU A 123 -5.56 -0.15 23.98
C LEU A 123 -4.49 0.78 23.39
N ALA A 124 -3.85 0.42 22.28
CA ALA A 124 -2.90 1.31 21.61
C ALA A 124 -3.57 2.38 20.75
N SER A 125 -4.77 2.12 20.20
CA SER A 125 -5.42 2.98 19.20
C SER A 125 -6.52 3.89 19.76
N ARG A 126 -7.14 3.53 20.88
CA ARG A 126 -8.23 4.31 21.49
C ARG A 126 -7.70 5.53 22.22
N THR A 127 -8.48 6.61 22.18
CA THR A 127 -8.15 7.82 22.92
C THR A 127 -8.31 7.60 24.42
N PRO A 128 -7.67 8.41 25.27
CA PRO A 128 -7.85 8.31 26.72
C PRO A 128 -9.33 8.36 27.16
N ASP A 129 -10.14 9.19 26.53
CA ASP A 129 -11.57 9.29 26.87
C ASP A 129 -12.33 8.02 26.46
N GLN A 130 -12.04 7.47 25.28
CA GLN A 130 -12.60 6.18 24.86
C GLN A 130 -12.20 5.05 25.82
N VAL A 131 -10.95 4.99 26.26
CA VAL A 131 -10.49 3.96 27.22
C VAL A 131 -11.24 4.06 28.55
N LYS A 132 -11.47 5.27 29.07
CA LYS A 132 -12.27 5.47 30.29
C LYS A 132 -13.72 5.01 30.11
N GLU A 133 -14.32 5.32 28.96
CA GLU A 133 -15.68 4.87 28.63
C GLU A 133 -15.76 3.34 28.49
N ILE A 134 -14.74 2.71 27.90
CA ILE A 134 -14.62 1.25 27.78
C ILE A 134 -14.55 0.62 29.18
N ILE A 135 -13.70 1.13 30.08
CA ILE A 135 -13.56 0.61 31.46
C ILE A 135 -14.89 0.68 32.20
N ALA A 136 -15.55 1.85 32.16
CA ALA A 136 -16.85 2.04 32.80
C ALA A 136 -17.93 1.11 32.20
N THR A 137 -17.94 0.95 30.87
CA THR A 137 -18.90 0.09 30.17
C THR A 137 -18.66 -1.39 30.47
N TYR A 138 -17.41 -1.83 30.50
CA TYR A 138 -17.02 -3.20 30.87
C TYR A 138 -17.49 -3.54 32.29
N LYS A 139 -17.27 -2.63 33.25
CA LYS A 139 -17.75 -2.80 34.62
C LYS A 139 -19.27 -2.90 34.68
N ASN A 140 -19.99 -2.06 33.95
CA ASN A 140 -21.46 -2.10 33.92
C ASN A 140 -22.02 -3.38 33.26
N MET A 141 -21.37 -3.88 32.20
CA MET A 141 -21.84 -5.04 31.44
C MET A 141 -21.56 -6.37 32.15
N TYR A 142 -20.43 -6.48 32.84
CA TYR A 142 -19.95 -7.74 33.38
C TYR A 142 -19.83 -7.78 34.90
N ASP A 143 -19.93 -6.64 35.59
CA ASP A 143 -19.59 -6.49 37.01
C ASP A 143 -18.14 -6.88 37.35
N HIS A 144 -17.25 -6.88 36.35
CA HIS A 144 -15.81 -7.15 36.50
C HIS A 144 -14.98 -5.88 36.31
N ASP A 145 -13.80 -5.84 36.92
CA ASP A 145 -12.82 -4.78 36.72
C ASP A 145 -11.88 -5.16 35.56
N LEU A 146 -11.83 -4.31 34.51
CA LEU A 146 -11.06 -4.62 33.31
C LEU A 146 -9.55 -4.68 33.56
N GLU A 147 -9.01 -3.81 34.42
CA GLU A 147 -7.59 -3.83 34.75
C GLU A 147 -7.21 -5.10 35.52
N HIS A 148 -8.04 -5.50 36.48
CA HIS A 148 -7.88 -6.76 37.21
C HIS A 148 -7.93 -7.96 36.26
N ASP A 149 -8.91 -8.01 35.36
CA ASP A 149 -9.04 -9.11 34.40
C ASP A 149 -7.81 -9.17 33.45
N VAL A 150 -7.34 -8.02 32.94
CA VAL A 150 -6.13 -7.95 32.09
C VAL A 150 -4.88 -8.35 32.86
N THR A 151 -4.73 -7.92 34.11
CA THR A 151 -3.54 -8.24 34.91
C THR A 151 -3.49 -9.69 35.37
N GLY A 152 -4.65 -10.32 35.53
CA GLY A 152 -4.77 -11.75 35.83
C GLY A 152 -4.38 -12.66 34.67
N ASP A 153 -4.56 -12.20 33.43
CA ASP A 153 -4.34 -13.01 32.22
C ASP A 153 -3.02 -12.67 31.49
N THR A 154 -2.32 -11.62 31.92
CA THR A 154 -1.06 -11.16 31.29
C THR A 154 0.11 -11.08 32.28
N GLY A 155 1.34 -11.11 31.75
CA GLY A 155 2.57 -11.13 32.55
C GLY A 155 3.64 -10.12 32.10
N GLY A 156 4.63 -9.93 32.97
CA GLY A 156 5.87 -9.19 32.66
C GLY A 156 5.66 -7.74 32.17
N HIS A 157 6.55 -7.33 31.27
CA HIS A 157 6.57 -5.99 30.66
C HIS A 157 5.34 -5.72 29.78
N PHE A 158 4.79 -6.76 29.14
CA PHE A 158 3.55 -6.66 28.36
C PHE A 158 2.37 -6.20 29.24
N ARG A 159 2.15 -6.87 30.38
CA ARG A 159 1.15 -6.46 31.38
C ARG A 159 1.37 -5.01 31.83
N ARG A 160 2.62 -4.64 32.14
CA ARG A 160 2.94 -3.29 32.62
C ARG A 160 2.55 -2.23 31.60
N MET A 161 2.80 -2.47 30.32
CA MET A 161 2.41 -1.55 29.25
C MET A 161 0.87 -1.46 29.13
N LEU A 162 0.16 -2.59 29.16
CA LEU A 162 -1.31 -2.62 29.11
C LEU A 162 -1.95 -1.82 30.26
N VAL A 163 -1.44 -1.99 31.49
CA VAL A 163 -1.90 -1.24 32.66
C VAL A 163 -1.70 0.27 32.47
N ILE A 164 -0.55 0.71 31.94
CA ILE A 164 -0.31 2.13 31.66
C ILE A 164 -1.30 2.69 30.62
N LEU A 165 -1.63 1.92 29.59
CA LEU A 165 -2.63 2.31 28.60
C LEU A 165 -4.02 2.43 29.23
N LEU A 166 -4.38 1.49 30.12
CA LEU A 166 -5.66 1.48 30.85
C LEU A 166 -5.82 2.64 31.83
N GLN A 167 -4.72 3.17 32.40
CA GLN A 167 -4.80 4.36 33.24
C GLN A 167 -5.37 5.58 32.50
N ALA A 168 -5.34 5.58 31.16
CA ALA A 168 -5.89 6.64 30.32
C ALA A 168 -5.43 8.05 30.75
N SER A 169 -4.17 8.14 31.19
CA SER A 169 -3.56 9.34 31.80
C SER A 169 -2.39 9.87 30.96
N ARG A 170 -2.35 9.56 29.65
CA ARG A 170 -1.35 10.10 28.73
C ARG A 170 -1.36 11.62 28.78
N GLN A 171 -0.16 12.19 28.80
CA GLN A 171 0.05 13.63 28.80
C GLN A 171 -0.54 14.26 27.54
N GLN A 172 -0.89 15.55 27.61
CA GLN A 172 -1.41 16.32 26.49
C GLN A 172 -0.36 17.30 25.97
N GLY A 173 -0.43 17.61 24.68
CA GLY A 173 0.45 18.60 24.05
C GLY A 173 1.92 18.16 23.95
N VAL A 174 2.77 19.09 23.52
CA VAL A 174 4.21 18.86 23.32
C VAL A 174 4.99 19.52 24.45
N GLN A 175 5.84 18.74 25.13
CA GLN A 175 6.81 19.25 26.11
C GLN A 175 8.16 19.51 25.43
N GLU A 176 8.35 20.70 24.86
CA GLU A 176 9.55 21.02 24.05
C GLU A 176 10.87 20.72 24.77
N GLY A 177 10.94 21.04 26.08
CA GLY A 177 12.15 20.89 26.88
C GLY A 177 12.59 19.44 27.14
N THR A 178 11.72 18.45 26.91
CA THR A 178 12.02 17.03 27.18
C THR A 178 12.25 16.20 25.93
N ILE A 179 12.07 16.76 24.73
CA ILE A 179 12.18 16.00 23.47
C ILE A 179 13.57 15.37 23.32
N GLU A 180 14.61 16.19 23.47
CA GLU A 180 16.00 15.73 23.35
C GLU A 180 16.39 14.76 24.47
N SER A 181 15.90 14.97 25.69
CA SER A 181 16.20 14.06 26.80
C SER A 181 15.48 12.72 26.65
N ASP A 182 14.23 12.70 26.21
CA ASP A 182 13.46 11.47 25.98
C ASP A 182 14.07 10.68 24.81
N ALA A 183 14.48 11.35 23.73
CA ALA A 183 15.17 10.71 22.60
C ALA A 183 16.51 10.10 23.03
N LYS A 184 17.32 10.82 23.83
CA LYS A 184 18.57 10.30 24.39
C LYS A 184 18.33 9.15 25.36
N ALA A 185 17.27 9.21 26.17
CA ALA A 185 16.92 8.14 27.10
C ALA A 185 16.52 6.87 26.35
N LEU A 186 15.71 6.97 25.29
CA LEU A 186 15.39 5.81 24.43
C LEU A 186 16.63 5.24 23.74
N PHE A 187 17.52 6.10 23.23
CA PHE A 187 18.76 5.67 22.58
C PHE A 187 19.70 4.95 23.56
N ALA A 188 19.86 5.51 24.76
CA ALA A 188 20.62 4.89 25.83
C ALA A 188 19.97 3.59 26.34
N ALA A 189 18.64 3.49 26.28
CA ALA A 189 17.86 2.33 26.72
C ALA A 189 17.91 1.14 25.76
N GLY A 190 18.15 1.36 24.47
CA GLY A 190 18.34 0.31 23.46
C GLY A 190 19.77 0.28 22.94
N GLU A 191 20.04 1.02 21.86
CA GLU A 191 21.26 0.92 21.04
C GLU A 191 22.61 1.07 21.78
N GLN A 192 22.65 1.70 22.96
CA GLN A 192 23.90 1.87 23.73
C GLN A 192 24.19 0.75 24.74
N LYS A 193 23.34 -0.27 24.86
CA LYS A 193 23.54 -1.39 25.77
C LYS A 193 23.27 -2.73 25.07
N PHE A 194 23.74 -3.82 25.66
CA PHE A 194 23.36 -5.16 25.21
C PHE A 194 22.02 -5.54 25.84
N GLY A 195 20.96 -5.62 25.03
CA GLY A 195 19.58 -5.81 25.45
C GLY A 195 18.79 -4.49 25.59
N THR A 196 17.50 -4.57 25.93
CA THR A 196 16.67 -3.37 26.16
C THR A 196 16.56 -3.06 27.65
N ASP A 197 16.42 -1.78 27.98
CA ASP A 197 15.73 -1.36 29.20
C ASP A 197 14.25 -1.10 28.87
N GLU A 198 13.47 -2.17 28.97
CA GLU A 198 12.06 -2.19 28.62
C GLU A 198 11.27 -1.18 29.46
N GLU A 199 11.69 -0.93 30.70
CA GLU A 199 11.05 0.02 31.61
C GLU A 199 11.14 1.46 31.09
N GLN A 200 12.28 1.86 30.54
CA GLN A 200 12.44 3.18 29.94
C GLN A 200 11.56 3.36 28.69
N PHE A 201 11.49 2.35 27.82
CA PHE A 201 10.60 2.35 26.65
C PHE A 201 9.13 2.46 27.07
N ILE A 202 8.69 1.61 28.00
CA ILE A 202 7.32 1.59 28.53
C ILE A 202 6.95 2.94 29.14
N THR A 203 7.85 3.53 29.93
CA THR A 203 7.59 4.80 30.62
C THR A 203 7.39 5.95 29.63
N ILE A 204 8.27 6.08 28.64
CA ILE A 204 8.20 7.17 27.66
C ILE A 204 7.02 6.94 26.70
N LEU A 205 6.96 5.76 26.07
CA LEU A 205 5.95 5.46 25.04
C LEU A 205 4.54 5.35 25.62
N GLY A 206 4.40 4.96 26.88
CA GLY A 206 3.12 4.84 27.57
C GLY A 206 2.54 6.16 28.08
N ASN A 207 3.37 7.13 28.42
CA ASN A 207 2.91 8.36 29.10
C ASN A 207 2.94 9.62 28.24
N ARG A 208 3.82 9.71 27.24
CA ARG A 208 3.90 10.90 26.38
C ARG A 208 2.71 10.98 25.41
N SER A 209 2.35 12.20 25.03
CA SER A 209 1.34 12.45 24.01
C SER A 209 1.83 11.98 22.64
N ALA A 210 0.91 11.61 21.74
CA ALA A 210 1.28 11.23 20.37
C ALA A 210 2.07 12.35 19.65
N ALA A 211 1.63 13.60 19.77
CA ALA A 211 2.32 14.74 19.17
C ALA A 211 3.74 14.95 19.72
N HIS A 212 3.95 14.71 21.02
CA HIS A 212 5.28 14.76 21.61
C HIS A 212 6.16 13.61 21.12
N LEU A 213 5.62 12.38 21.12
CA LEU A 213 6.31 11.18 20.65
C LEU A 213 6.77 11.32 19.20
N GLN A 214 5.95 11.89 18.30
CA GLN A 214 6.36 12.15 16.92
C GLN A 214 7.64 13.01 16.83
N ARG A 215 7.78 14.02 17.70
CA ARG A 215 9.00 14.85 17.76
C ARG A 215 10.17 14.12 18.39
N VAL A 216 9.91 13.31 19.41
CA VAL A 216 10.92 12.43 20.02
C VAL A 216 11.45 11.44 19.00
N PHE A 217 10.60 10.84 18.15
CA PHE A 217 11.03 9.91 17.10
C PHE A 217 11.90 10.60 16.05
N ALA A 218 11.54 11.82 15.65
CA ALA A 218 12.36 12.60 14.73
C ALA A 218 13.74 12.98 15.33
N ALA A 219 13.80 13.28 16.63
CA ALA A 219 15.06 13.51 17.33
C ALA A 219 15.87 12.21 17.51
N TYR A 220 15.19 11.11 17.84
CA TYR A 220 15.79 9.77 17.97
C TYR A 220 16.48 9.35 16.69
N MET A 221 15.82 9.45 15.53
CA MET A 221 16.38 9.11 14.22
C MET A 221 17.68 9.88 13.92
N LYS A 222 17.78 11.15 14.34
CA LYS A 222 19.01 11.96 14.18
C LYS A 222 20.15 11.48 15.08
N LEU A 223 19.83 10.92 16.25
CA LEU A 223 20.80 10.44 17.22
C LEU A 223 21.28 9.02 16.92
N SER A 224 20.36 8.11 16.58
CA SER A 224 20.64 6.69 16.40
C SER A 224 20.99 6.31 14.96
N GLY A 225 20.48 7.05 13.97
CA GLY A 225 20.51 6.66 12.56
C GLY A 225 19.47 5.59 12.17
N PHE A 226 18.62 5.17 13.11
CA PHE A 226 17.58 4.15 12.93
C PHE A 226 16.21 4.67 13.34
N GLU A 227 15.17 4.20 12.66
CA GLU A 227 13.80 4.47 13.10
C GLU A 227 13.54 3.74 14.43
N ILE A 228 12.72 4.34 15.31
CA ILE A 228 12.47 3.76 16.63
C ILE A 228 11.83 2.36 16.54
N GLU A 229 11.04 2.11 15.51
CA GLU A 229 10.47 0.79 15.19
C GLU A 229 11.55 -0.26 14.96
N GLU A 230 12.62 0.09 14.23
CA GLU A 230 13.73 -0.83 13.93
C GLU A 230 14.53 -1.18 15.19
N SER A 231 14.69 -0.21 16.09
CA SER A 231 15.31 -0.46 17.40
C SER A 231 14.43 -1.37 18.27
N ILE A 232 13.11 -1.15 18.32
CA ILE A 232 12.19 -2.01 19.08
C ILE A 232 12.21 -3.45 18.56
N GLN A 233 12.21 -3.63 17.23
CA GLN A 233 12.23 -4.96 16.59
C GLN A 233 13.53 -5.73 16.84
N ARG A 234 14.66 -5.03 16.98
CA ARG A 234 15.96 -5.67 17.24
C ARG A 234 16.15 -6.03 18.71
N GLU A 235 15.60 -5.23 19.61
CA GLU A 235 15.93 -5.30 21.03
C GLU A 235 14.83 -5.98 21.87
N THR A 236 13.60 -6.06 21.36
CA THR A 236 12.47 -6.71 22.06
C THR A 236 11.88 -7.85 21.24
N SER A 237 11.07 -8.71 21.87
CA SER A 237 10.37 -9.79 21.18
C SER A 237 8.98 -10.07 21.76
N GLY A 238 8.20 -10.89 21.06
CA GLY A 238 6.93 -11.41 21.56
C GLY A 238 5.86 -10.32 21.72
N SER A 239 5.02 -10.43 22.76
CA SER A 239 3.88 -9.54 23.00
C SER A 239 4.31 -8.13 23.36
N LEU A 240 5.48 -7.98 24.00
CA LEU A 240 6.05 -6.67 24.31
C LEU A 240 6.44 -5.92 23.04
N GLU A 241 7.15 -6.56 22.12
CA GLU A 241 7.52 -5.96 20.84
C GLU A 241 6.27 -5.47 20.09
N LYS A 242 5.25 -6.35 19.99
CA LYS A 242 4.00 -6.03 19.30
C LYS A 242 3.28 -4.83 19.89
N ILE A 243 3.18 -4.71 21.22
CA ILE A 243 2.48 -3.58 21.84
C ILE A 243 3.27 -2.27 21.72
N LEU A 244 4.60 -2.32 21.86
CA LEU A 244 5.44 -1.13 21.70
C LEU A 244 5.36 -0.61 20.25
N LEU A 245 5.45 -1.51 19.27
CA LEU A 245 5.27 -1.16 17.86
C LEU A 245 3.88 -0.60 17.57
N ALA A 246 2.82 -1.19 18.11
CA ALA A 246 1.47 -0.67 17.94
C ALA A 246 1.34 0.75 18.51
N VAL A 247 1.88 1.01 19.70
CA VAL A 247 1.86 2.34 20.32
C VAL A 247 2.64 3.36 19.50
N VAL A 248 3.83 3.00 19.01
CA VAL A 248 4.62 3.87 18.12
C VAL A 248 3.86 4.17 16.84
N LYS A 249 3.29 3.15 16.18
CA LYS A 249 2.54 3.31 14.93
C LYS A 249 1.29 4.15 15.13
N CYS A 250 0.52 3.93 16.21
CA CYS A 250 -0.63 4.76 16.55
C CYS A 250 -0.22 6.21 16.90
N ALA A 251 0.92 6.41 17.57
CA ALA A 251 1.45 7.73 17.83
C ALA A 251 1.83 8.48 16.54
N ARG A 252 2.31 7.78 15.51
CA ARG A 252 2.54 8.36 14.17
C ARG A 252 1.23 8.62 13.42
N SER A 253 0.39 7.60 13.28
CA SER A 253 -0.87 7.66 12.56
C SER A 253 -1.72 6.41 12.87
N VAL A 254 -2.80 6.62 13.61
CA VAL A 254 -3.81 5.58 13.84
C VAL A 254 -4.40 5.03 12.52
N PRO A 255 -4.72 5.87 11.51
CA PRO A 255 -5.15 5.34 10.20
C PRO A 255 -4.11 4.44 9.52
N ALA A 256 -2.82 4.77 9.58
CA ALA A 256 -1.77 3.96 8.98
C ALA A 256 -1.58 2.63 9.72
N TYR A 257 -1.69 2.64 11.05
CA TYR A 257 -1.69 1.42 11.85
C TYR A 257 -2.82 0.46 11.42
N PHE A 258 -4.06 0.95 11.32
CA PHE A 258 -5.17 0.12 10.88
C PHE A 258 -5.07 -0.32 9.42
N ALA A 259 -4.48 0.50 8.54
CA ALA A 259 -4.19 0.09 7.17
C ALA A 259 -3.24 -1.11 7.13
N GLU A 260 -2.20 -1.10 7.97
CA GLU A 260 -1.27 -2.21 8.10
C GLU A 260 -1.93 -3.47 8.69
N CYS A 261 -2.74 -3.32 9.73
CA CYS A 261 -3.50 -4.43 10.31
C CYS A 261 -4.44 -5.08 9.29
N LEU A 262 -5.15 -4.28 8.49
CA LEU A 262 -6.02 -4.78 7.41
C LEU A 262 -5.22 -5.51 6.32
N TYR A 263 -4.04 -5.02 5.98
CA TYR A 263 -3.20 -5.68 4.99
C TYR A 263 -2.75 -7.05 5.51
N HIS A 264 -2.25 -7.11 6.74
CA HIS A 264 -1.82 -8.37 7.35
C HIS A 264 -2.97 -9.34 7.62
N SER A 265 -4.20 -8.85 7.85
CA SER A 265 -5.36 -9.73 8.02
C SER A 265 -5.77 -10.45 6.73
N MET A 266 -5.35 -9.97 5.56
CA MET A 266 -5.69 -10.55 4.25
C MET A 266 -4.45 -10.99 3.46
N LYS A 267 -3.25 -10.93 4.06
CA LYS A 267 -2.00 -11.29 3.39
C LYS A 267 -1.75 -12.79 3.52
N GLY A 268 -1.60 -13.46 2.38
CA GLY A 268 -1.18 -14.86 2.32
C GLY A 268 -2.36 -15.80 2.07
N ALA A 269 -2.23 -17.06 2.50
CA ALA A 269 -3.31 -18.03 2.36
C ALA A 269 -4.29 -17.91 3.54
N GLY A 270 -5.55 -17.56 3.24
CA GLY A 270 -6.60 -17.37 4.24
C GLY A 270 -6.66 -15.95 4.79
N THR A 271 -7.70 -15.70 5.58
CA THR A 271 -8.04 -14.37 6.12
C THR A 271 -8.16 -14.44 7.64
N ASP A 272 -7.60 -13.47 8.35
CA ASP A 272 -7.92 -13.17 9.75
C ASP A 272 -9.21 -12.35 9.76
N ASP A 273 -10.34 -13.03 9.54
CA ASP A 273 -11.66 -12.39 9.39
C ASP A 273 -12.10 -11.65 10.64
N GLU A 274 -11.69 -12.10 11.83
CA GLU A 274 -12.00 -11.45 13.10
C GLU A 274 -11.38 -10.06 13.15
N THR A 275 -10.10 -9.93 12.77
CA THR A 275 -9.43 -8.63 12.65
C THR A 275 -10.05 -7.78 11.56
N LEU A 276 -10.33 -8.36 10.39
CA LEU A 276 -10.98 -7.65 9.29
C LEU A 276 -12.34 -7.08 9.69
N ILE A 277 -13.20 -7.90 10.32
CA ILE A 277 -14.52 -7.47 10.81
C ILE A 277 -14.37 -6.39 11.87
N ARG A 278 -13.53 -6.60 12.88
CA ARG A 278 -13.35 -5.65 13.99
C ARG A 278 -12.94 -4.27 13.49
N ILE A 279 -11.96 -4.18 12.58
CA ILE A 279 -11.50 -2.90 12.04
C ILE A 279 -12.58 -2.27 11.16
N MET A 280 -13.21 -3.05 10.28
CA MET A 280 -14.25 -2.54 9.38
C MET A 280 -15.46 -2.01 10.15
N VAL A 281 -15.85 -2.65 11.25
CA VAL A 281 -16.91 -2.17 12.16
C VAL A 281 -16.45 -0.91 12.90
N THR A 282 -15.37 -1.00 13.67
CA THR A 282 -14.97 0.05 14.62
C THR A 282 -14.49 1.34 13.95
N ARG A 283 -14.00 1.27 12.71
CA ARG A 283 -13.45 2.43 11.99
C ARG A 283 -14.39 3.00 10.92
N SER A 284 -15.49 2.31 10.60
CA SER A 284 -16.45 2.72 9.55
C SER A 284 -17.03 4.14 9.74
N GLU A 285 -17.21 4.59 10.98
CA GLU A 285 -17.76 5.91 11.31
C GLU A 285 -16.70 6.88 11.88
N VAL A 286 -15.41 6.52 11.81
CA VAL A 286 -14.32 7.30 12.42
C VAL A 286 -13.40 7.88 11.34
N ASP A 287 -12.58 7.02 10.73
CA ASP A 287 -11.47 7.42 9.85
C ASP A 287 -11.22 6.44 8.70
N MET A 288 -12.22 5.63 8.33
CA MET A 288 -12.10 4.66 7.22
C MET A 288 -11.65 5.31 5.90
N LEU A 289 -11.99 6.57 5.63
CA LEU A 289 -11.48 7.29 4.45
C LEU A 289 -9.97 7.55 4.54
N ASP A 290 -9.45 7.86 5.73
CA ASP A 290 -8.02 8.04 5.97
C ASP A 290 -7.28 6.71 5.94
N ILE A 291 -7.85 5.64 6.53
CA ILE A 291 -7.30 4.28 6.46
C ILE A 291 -7.16 3.85 5.00
N ARG A 292 -8.17 4.10 4.16
CA ARG A 292 -8.10 3.80 2.71
C ARG A 292 -6.97 4.55 2.03
N LYS A 293 -6.78 5.82 2.38
CA LYS A 293 -5.71 6.66 1.82
C LYS A 293 -4.34 6.12 2.22
N GLU A 294 -4.15 5.81 3.51
CA GLU A 294 -2.89 5.23 4.00
C GLU A 294 -2.64 3.84 3.43
N PHE A 295 -3.67 2.99 3.33
CA PHE A 295 -3.56 1.67 2.71
C PHE A 295 -3.07 1.77 1.27
N ARG A 296 -3.67 2.68 0.48
CA ARG A 296 -3.25 2.94 -0.91
C ARG A 296 -1.84 3.50 -1.02
N ARG A 297 -1.38 4.25 0.00
CA ARG A 297 -0.02 4.80 0.09
C ARG A 297 1.01 3.74 0.48
N MET A 298 0.61 2.76 1.29
CA MET A 298 1.49 1.76 1.90
C MET A 298 1.61 0.47 1.08
N PHE A 299 0.58 0.14 0.30
CA PHE A 299 0.47 -1.15 -0.40
C PHE A 299 0.07 -1.00 -1.87
N ALA A 300 0.61 -1.86 -2.72
CA ALA A 300 0.39 -1.87 -4.16
C ALA A 300 -1.05 -2.18 -4.62
N THR A 301 -1.95 -2.50 -3.69
CA THR A 301 -3.36 -2.82 -3.96
C THR A 301 -4.28 -1.89 -3.17
N SER A 302 -5.52 -1.68 -3.62
CA SER A 302 -6.51 -1.03 -2.76
C SER A 302 -7.05 -2.01 -1.72
N LEU A 303 -7.43 -1.46 -0.56
CA LEU A 303 -8.21 -2.18 0.45
C LEU A 303 -9.41 -2.92 -0.18
N HIS A 304 -10.13 -2.27 -1.11
CA HIS A 304 -11.24 -2.88 -1.83
C HIS A 304 -10.85 -4.08 -2.68
N ALA A 305 -9.76 -3.97 -3.45
CA ALA A 305 -9.30 -5.07 -4.29
C ALA A 305 -8.86 -6.27 -3.42
N MET A 306 -8.20 -6.00 -2.30
CA MET A 306 -7.78 -7.03 -1.34
C MET A 306 -8.97 -7.74 -0.70
N ILE A 307 -9.95 -6.98 -0.17
CA ILE A 307 -11.21 -7.54 0.35
C ILE A 307 -11.92 -8.39 -0.71
N LYS A 308 -12.02 -7.90 -1.95
CA LYS A 308 -12.73 -8.62 -3.02
C LYS A 308 -12.04 -9.93 -3.42
N GLY A 309 -10.71 -9.96 -3.37
CA GLY A 309 -9.91 -11.13 -3.68
C GLY A 309 -9.93 -12.18 -2.58
N ASP A 310 -9.99 -11.75 -1.32
CA ASP A 310 -9.79 -12.63 -0.16
C ASP A 310 -11.11 -13.07 0.52
N THR A 311 -12.23 -12.44 0.17
CA THR A 311 -13.55 -12.76 0.75
C THR A 311 -14.57 -13.19 -0.30
N ALA A 312 -15.67 -13.85 0.12
CA ALA A 312 -16.74 -14.31 -0.76
C ALA A 312 -18.14 -14.13 -0.14
N GLY A 313 -19.18 -14.39 -0.93
CA GLY A 313 -20.59 -14.35 -0.50
C GLY A 313 -21.06 -12.98 0.01
N ASP A 314 -22.08 -12.99 0.87
CA ASP A 314 -22.67 -11.78 1.45
C ASP A 314 -21.75 -11.08 2.44
N TYR A 315 -20.84 -11.85 3.06
CA TYR A 315 -19.73 -11.30 3.83
C TYR A 315 -18.88 -10.33 2.98
N ARG A 316 -18.43 -10.75 1.79
CA ARG A 316 -17.71 -9.86 0.86
C ARG A 316 -18.55 -8.65 0.47
N LYS A 317 -19.81 -8.88 0.05
CA LYS A 317 -20.69 -7.79 -0.39
C LYS A 317 -20.77 -6.72 0.70
N SER A 318 -20.96 -7.14 1.94
CA SER A 318 -21.08 -6.25 3.10
C SER A 318 -19.82 -5.42 3.32
N LEU A 319 -18.65 -6.06 3.30
CA LEU A 319 -17.36 -5.38 3.44
C LEU A 319 -17.10 -4.38 2.31
N VAL A 320 -17.55 -4.69 1.09
CA VAL A 320 -17.42 -3.81 -0.08
C VAL A 320 -18.39 -2.63 -0.01
N VAL A 321 -19.58 -2.78 0.60
CA VAL A 321 -20.51 -1.64 0.76
C VAL A 321 -19.92 -0.55 1.65
N PHE A 322 -19.06 -0.88 2.62
CA PHE A 322 -18.29 0.13 3.39
C PHE A 322 -17.29 0.95 2.55
N TYR A 323 -17.03 0.55 1.30
CA TYR A 323 -16.10 1.21 0.39
C TYR A 323 -16.79 2.17 -0.60
N GLU A 324 -18.03 1.89 -1.01
CA GLU A 324 -18.74 2.69 -2.02
C GLU A 324 -19.41 3.92 -1.38
N GLU A 325 -18.68 5.04 -1.32
CA GLU A 325 -19.35 6.34 -1.26
C GLU A 325 -20.23 6.45 -2.54
N HIS A 326 -21.53 6.64 -2.39
CA HIS A 326 -22.33 7.23 -3.46
C HIS A 326 -21.71 8.58 -3.78
N LEU A 327 -20.88 8.62 -4.84
CA LEU A 327 -20.24 9.81 -5.37
C LEU A 327 -21.32 10.76 -5.88
N CYS A 328 -21.85 11.59 -4.99
CA CYS A 328 -22.65 12.75 -5.33
C CYS A 328 -22.21 13.92 -4.46
N ASN A 329 -20.93 14.31 -4.54
CA ASN A 329 -20.52 15.69 -4.25
C ASN A 329 -19.13 16.02 -4.86
N PRO A 330 -19.03 16.87 -5.90
CA PRO A 330 -17.77 17.25 -6.54
C PRO A 330 -16.91 18.27 -5.75
N ALA A 331 -17.28 18.65 -4.52
CA ALA A 331 -16.73 19.86 -3.88
C ALA A 331 -15.49 19.67 -2.97
N MET A 332 -14.95 18.46 -2.76
CA MET A 332 -13.90 18.22 -1.75
C MET A 332 -12.51 17.85 -2.30
N SER A 333 -12.18 18.26 -3.53
CA SER A 333 -10.87 18.01 -4.15
C SER A 333 -9.82 19.12 -3.92
N PHE A 334 -10.09 20.15 -3.10
CA PHE A 334 -9.28 21.38 -3.11
C PHE A 334 -8.19 21.54 -2.02
N TYR A 335 -8.02 20.61 -1.07
CA TYR A 335 -7.14 20.85 0.10
C TYR A 335 -5.96 19.87 0.31
N VAL A 336 -5.46 19.22 -0.73
CA VAL A 336 -4.26 18.36 -0.60
C VAL A 336 -3.28 18.61 -1.74
N THR A 337 -2.68 19.79 -1.78
CA THR A 337 -1.70 20.11 -2.85
C THR A 337 -0.48 20.92 -2.45
N ASP A 338 -0.16 21.09 -1.16
CA ASP A 338 0.98 21.96 -0.79
C ASP A 338 1.96 21.43 0.26
N MET A 339 2.04 20.12 0.48
CA MET A 339 3.00 19.59 1.46
C MET A 339 3.64 18.27 1.05
N LEU A 340 4.35 18.24 -0.08
CA LEU A 340 5.43 17.26 -0.32
C LEU A 340 6.34 17.68 -1.49
N LEU A 341 6.93 18.87 -1.40
CA LEU A 341 8.06 19.27 -2.25
C LEU A 341 9.35 19.07 -1.46
N LEU A 342 9.84 17.83 -1.42
CA LEU A 342 11.25 17.53 -1.21
C LEU A 342 11.73 16.74 -2.41
N THR A 343 12.51 17.43 -3.25
CA THR A 343 13.24 16.86 -4.39
C THR A 343 14.18 15.76 -3.91
N VAL A 344 13.76 14.50 -4.03
CA VAL A 344 14.67 13.35 -3.99
C VAL A 344 15.33 13.29 -5.35
N HIS A 345 16.64 13.53 -5.40
CA HIS A 345 17.44 13.22 -6.58
C HIS A 345 17.46 11.71 -6.72
N SER A 346 16.70 11.15 -7.68
CA SER A 346 16.71 9.72 -7.92
C SER A 346 18.08 9.30 -8.46
N LEU A 347 18.69 8.30 -7.86
CA LEU A 347 20.04 7.85 -8.21
C LEU A 347 20.00 6.45 -8.80
N GLY A 348 20.50 6.31 -10.03
CA GLY A 348 20.78 5.02 -10.65
C GLY A 348 22.01 4.32 -10.05
N THR A 349 22.06 3.00 -10.20
CA THR A 349 23.21 2.15 -9.85
C THR A 349 24.30 2.17 -10.91
N VAL A 350 23.93 2.33 -12.18
CA VAL A 350 24.86 2.48 -13.31
C VAL A 350 25.17 3.95 -13.53
N LYS A 351 26.46 4.30 -13.58
CA LYS A 351 26.97 5.66 -13.77
C LYS A 351 27.92 5.73 -14.97
N PRO A 352 28.10 6.90 -15.61
CA PRO A 352 29.10 7.07 -16.65
C PRO A 352 30.50 6.71 -16.16
N TYR A 353 31.21 5.89 -16.93
CA TYR A 353 32.59 5.51 -16.62
C TYR A 353 33.55 6.67 -16.90
N GLY A 354 34.35 7.07 -15.91
CA GLY A 354 35.18 8.28 -15.98
C GLY A 354 36.33 8.21 -16.99
N ALA A 355 36.99 7.06 -17.12
CA ALA A 355 38.11 6.85 -18.05
C ALA A 355 37.65 6.23 -19.38
N PHE A 356 36.53 6.71 -19.93
CA PHE A 356 35.87 6.10 -21.08
C PHE A 356 36.57 6.37 -22.41
N ASN A 357 36.84 5.29 -23.16
CA ASN A 357 37.28 5.32 -24.55
C ASN A 357 36.50 4.28 -25.36
N ALA A 358 35.63 4.75 -26.27
CA ALA A 358 34.78 3.91 -27.07
C ALA A 358 35.55 2.94 -27.98
N ASN A 359 36.73 3.32 -28.47
CA ASN A 359 37.55 2.48 -29.34
C ASN A 359 38.21 1.35 -28.55
N ASP A 360 38.69 1.63 -27.34
CA ASP A 360 39.31 0.62 -26.48
C ASP A 360 38.27 -0.41 -26.03
N ASP A 361 37.08 0.05 -25.63
CA ASP A 361 35.96 -0.81 -25.28
C ASP A 361 35.49 -1.65 -26.49
N ALA A 362 35.42 -1.05 -27.69
CA ALA A 362 35.08 -1.78 -28.92
C ALA A 362 36.12 -2.87 -29.25
N ASN A 363 37.41 -2.58 -29.08
CA ASN A 363 38.49 -3.56 -29.24
C ASN A 363 38.39 -4.69 -28.21
N ALA A 364 38.07 -4.37 -26.95
CA ALA A 364 37.90 -5.36 -25.89
C ALA A 364 36.71 -6.29 -26.20
N LEU A 365 35.57 -5.74 -26.63
CA LEU A 365 34.41 -6.53 -27.06
C LEU A 365 34.74 -7.41 -28.28
N GLN A 366 35.46 -6.87 -29.28
CA GLN A 366 35.88 -7.67 -30.43
C GLN A 366 36.80 -8.82 -30.02
N LYS A 367 37.69 -8.61 -29.05
CA LYS A 367 38.56 -9.66 -28.53
C LYS A 367 37.77 -10.72 -27.76
N ALA A 368 36.79 -10.31 -26.95
CA ALA A 368 35.93 -11.20 -26.18
C ALA A 368 35.05 -12.09 -27.08
N MET A 369 34.67 -11.62 -28.27
CA MET A 369 33.86 -12.35 -29.25
C MET A 369 34.68 -13.03 -30.36
N LYS A 370 36.02 -13.13 -30.22
CA LYS A 370 36.89 -13.70 -31.28
C LYS A 370 37.39 -15.08 -30.88
N GLY A 371 37.01 -16.10 -31.64
CA GLY A 371 37.56 -17.46 -31.54
C GLY A 371 36.48 -18.52 -31.50
N LEU A 372 36.84 -19.72 -31.04
CA LEU A 372 35.88 -20.77 -30.70
C LEU A 372 35.46 -20.54 -29.24
N GLY A 373 34.30 -19.90 -29.05
CA GLY A 373 33.76 -19.50 -27.76
C GLY A 373 33.77 -17.98 -27.56
N THR A 374 33.03 -17.54 -26.54
CA THR A 374 32.81 -16.14 -26.20
C THR A 374 33.28 -15.91 -24.76
N ASP A 375 33.83 -14.73 -24.45
CA ASP A 375 34.16 -14.31 -23.09
C ASP A 375 33.02 -13.44 -22.52
N GLU A 376 31.97 -14.10 -22.03
CA GLU A 376 30.77 -13.43 -21.48
C GLU A 376 31.09 -12.57 -20.27
N ASP A 377 32.08 -12.96 -19.46
CA ASP A 377 32.51 -12.22 -18.27
C ASP A 377 33.08 -10.84 -18.64
N THR A 378 33.91 -10.76 -19.69
CA THR A 378 34.42 -9.49 -20.21
C THR A 378 33.30 -8.63 -20.80
N ILE A 379 32.41 -9.22 -21.61
CA ILE A 379 31.26 -8.51 -22.21
C ILE A 379 30.39 -7.91 -21.11
N MET A 380 30.01 -8.72 -20.12
CA MET A 380 29.18 -8.32 -19.00
C MET A 380 29.83 -7.20 -18.18
N LYS A 381 31.03 -7.40 -17.65
CA LYS A 381 31.73 -6.42 -16.78
C LYS A 381 31.92 -5.07 -17.48
N LEU A 382 32.17 -5.09 -18.77
CA LEU A 382 32.30 -3.87 -19.57
C LEU A 382 30.94 -3.20 -19.71
N LEU A 383 29.93 -3.89 -20.25
CA LEU A 383 28.66 -3.25 -20.63
C LEU A 383 27.81 -2.81 -19.43
N THR A 384 27.83 -3.54 -18.31
CA THR A 384 27.12 -3.13 -17.08
C THR A 384 27.79 -1.95 -16.38
N ALA A 385 29.07 -1.67 -16.68
CA ALA A 385 29.83 -0.56 -16.12
C ALA A 385 29.86 0.68 -17.04
N ARG A 386 29.05 0.72 -18.10
CA ARG A 386 28.92 1.86 -19.02
C ARG A 386 27.49 2.37 -19.02
N SER A 387 27.31 3.69 -19.04
CA SER A 387 25.99 4.28 -19.26
C SER A 387 25.46 3.96 -20.66
N ASN A 388 24.15 4.09 -20.88
CA ASN A 388 23.56 3.81 -22.18
C ASN A 388 24.17 4.71 -23.27
N VAL A 389 24.42 5.99 -22.96
CA VAL A 389 25.11 6.93 -23.85
C VAL A 389 26.48 6.41 -24.26
N GLN A 390 27.27 5.90 -23.32
CA GLN A 390 28.58 5.30 -23.59
C GLN A 390 28.44 4.02 -24.42
N ARG A 391 27.44 3.17 -24.14
CA ARG A 391 27.13 1.98 -24.97
C ARG A 391 26.78 2.35 -26.41
N GLN A 392 26.06 3.45 -26.65
CA GLN A 392 25.81 3.95 -28.01
C GLN A 392 27.11 4.42 -28.70
N GLN A 393 28.01 5.06 -27.97
CA GLN A 393 29.32 5.46 -28.49
C GLN A 393 30.20 4.24 -28.84
N ILE A 394 30.19 3.20 -28.00
CA ILE A 394 30.86 1.92 -28.27
C ILE A 394 30.26 1.28 -29.53
N LYS A 395 28.93 1.24 -29.67
CA LYS A 395 28.25 0.70 -30.86
C LYS A 395 28.70 1.41 -32.14
N ALA A 396 28.80 2.75 -32.11
CA ALA A 396 29.30 3.54 -33.24
C ALA A 396 30.77 3.24 -33.55
N ALA A 397 31.64 3.26 -32.54
CA ALA A 397 33.07 2.97 -32.66
C ALA A 397 33.32 1.56 -33.23
N TYR A 398 32.58 0.57 -32.74
CA TYR A 398 32.66 -0.81 -33.19
C TYR A 398 32.33 -0.95 -34.68
N LYS A 399 31.29 -0.27 -35.15
CA LYS A 399 30.92 -0.23 -36.58
C LYS A 399 32.01 0.43 -37.42
N THR A 400 32.60 1.52 -36.94
CA THR A 400 33.69 2.21 -37.63
C THR A 400 34.96 1.35 -37.71
N LEU A 401 35.34 0.67 -36.63
CA LEU A 401 36.57 -0.11 -36.54
C LEU A 401 36.49 -1.45 -37.28
N PHE A 402 35.34 -2.13 -37.23
CA PHE A 402 35.23 -3.52 -37.69
C PHE A 402 34.22 -3.71 -38.83
N GLY A 403 33.46 -2.68 -39.21
CA GLY A 403 32.45 -2.76 -40.26
C GLY A 403 31.23 -3.64 -39.93
N LYS A 404 31.09 -4.06 -38.66
CA LYS A 404 30.02 -4.93 -38.17
C LYS A 404 29.08 -4.16 -37.24
N ASP A 405 27.79 -4.49 -37.22
CA ASP A 405 26.91 -4.01 -36.15
C ASP A 405 27.19 -4.77 -34.86
N LEU A 406 27.45 -4.04 -33.77
CA LEU A 406 27.81 -4.64 -32.49
C LEU A 406 26.66 -5.46 -31.89
N VAL A 407 25.41 -5.01 -32.04
CA VAL A 407 24.25 -5.71 -31.48
C VAL A 407 24.03 -7.02 -32.21
N ASP A 408 24.15 -7.04 -33.53
CA ASP A 408 24.03 -8.27 -34.32
C ASP A 408 25.14 -9.27 -33.99
N HIS A 409 26.37 -8.80 -33.77
CA HIS A 409 27.47 -9.67 -33.38
C HIS A 409 27.30 -10.22 -31.94
N LEU A 410 26.81 -9.40 -31.00
CA LEU A 410 26.47 -9.89 -29.65
C LEU A 410 25.36 -10.95 -29.71
N LYS A 411 24.35 -10.78 -30.58
CA LYS A 411 23.29 -11.77 -30.78
C LYS A 411 23.78 -13.08 -31.39
N SER A 412 24.85 -13.06 -32.18
CA SER A 412 25.42 -14.30 -32.74
C SER A 412 26.26 -15.08 -31.74
N GLU A 413 26.79 -14.39 -30.72
CA GLU A 413 27.71 -14.95 -29.73
C GLU A 413 27.00 -15.34 -28.41
N LEU A 414 25.94 -14.62 -28.05
CA LEU A 414 25.21 -14.82 -26.81
C LEU A 414 23.90 -15.59 -27.05
N GLY A 415 23.37 -16.21 -26.00
CA GLY A 415 22.08 -16.88 -26.05
C GLY A 415 21.18 -16.62 -24.84
N GLY A 416 19.87 -16.79 -25.06
CA GLY A 416 18.86 -16.86 -24.01
C GLY A 416 18.62 -15.55 -23.25
N LYS A 417 18.41 -15.65 -21.93
CA LYS A 417 18.10 -14.49 -21.06
C LYS A 417 19.27 -13.52 -20.95
N PHE A 418 20.50 -14.03 -20.99
CA PHE A 418 21.70 -13.20 -20.94
C PHE A 418 21.85 -12.34 -22.20
N GLU A 419 21.63 -12.93 -23.38
CA GLU A 419 21.55 -12.20 -24.65
C GLU A 419 20.49 -11.10 -24.59
N SER A 420 19.28 -11.44 -24.14
CA SER A 420 18.15 -10.50 -24.07
C SER A 420 18.45 -9.30 -23.17
N LEU A 421 19.10 -9.53 -22.02
CA LEU A 421 19.53 -8.48 -21.10
C LEU A 421 20.63 -7.59 -21.73
N ILE A 422 21.66 -8.18 -22.33
CA ILE A 422 22.75 -7.43 -22.98
C ILE A 422 22.22 -6.60 -24.16
N VAL A 423 21.38 -7.18 -25.02
CA VAL A 423 20.76 -6.47 -26.15
C VAL A 423 19.87 -5.33 -25.64
N GLY A 424 19.11 -5.55 -24.57
CA GLY A 424 18.31 -4.51 -23.92
C GLY A 424 19.18 -3.34 -23.45
N LEU A 425 20.28 -3.62 -22.75
CA LEU A 425 21.24 -2.60 -22.33
C LEU A 425 21.84 -1.84 -23.53
N MET A 426 22.11 -2.50 -24.66
CA MET A 426 22.67 -1.86 -25.84
C MET A 426 21.66 -1.00 -26.62
N THR A 427 20.39 -1.06 -26.28
CA THR A 427 19.31 -0.33 -26.97
C THR A 427 19.05 1.00 -26.26
N ALA A 428 18.90 2.08 -27.02
CA ALA A 428 18.55 3.38 -26.44
C ALA A 428 17.18 3.29 -25.72
N PRO A 429 16.97 3.92 -24.56
CA PRO A 429 15.77 3.70 -23.72
C PRO A 429 14.45 3.87 -24.49
N ILE A 430 14.32 4.94 -25.26
CA ILE A 430 13.13 5.22 -26.09
C ILE A 430 12.91 4.17 -27.17
N ALA A 431 13.99 3.69 -27.80
CA ALA A 431 13.92 2.64 -28.80
C ALA A 431 13.57 1.28 -28.18
N TYR A 432 14.06 1.01 -26.97
CA TYR A 432 13.76 -0.20 -26.22
C TYR A 432 12.28 -0.25 -25.82
N ASP A 433 11.75 0.85 -25.26
CA ASP A 433 10.33 0.99 -24.94
C ASP A 433 9.45 0.83 -26.20
N ALA A 434 9.85 1.44 -27.32
CA ALA A 434 9.12 1.27 -28.57
C ALA A 434 9.09 -0.19 -29.06
N GLU A 435 10.18 -0.94 -28.90
CA GLU A 435 10.24 -2.36 -29.27
C GLU A 435 9.39 -3.24 -28.34
N LEU A 436 9.42 -2.96 -27.03
CA LEU A 436 8.57 -3.63 -26.06
C LEU A 436 7.09 -3.41 -26.37
N LEU A 437 6.68 -2.19 -26.71
CA LEU A 437 5.31 -1.92 -27.16
C LEU A 437 4.95 -2.70 -28.43
N ARG A 438 5.89 -2.88 -29.37
CA ARG A 438 5.65 -3.70 -30.59
C ARG A 438 5.42 -5.16 -30.21
N HIS A 439 6.28 -5.71 -29.37
CA HIS A 439 6.18 -7.09 -28.91
C HIS A 439 4.88 -7.33 -28.14
N ALA A 440 4.51 -6.39 -27.27
CA ALA A 440 3.29 -6.47 -26.48
C ALA A 440 2.02 -6.58 -27.32
N ILE A 441 2.01 -6.04 -28.54
CA ILE A 441 0.84 -6.09 -29.41
C ILE A 441 1.00 -7.05 -30.60
N LYS A 442 2.09 -7.81 -30.64
CA LYS A 442 2.41 -8.74 -31.73
C LYS A 442 1.84 -10.11 -31.42
N GLY A 443 0.98 -10.63 -32.31
CA GLY A 443 0.44 -11.99 -32.23
C GLY A 443 -1.04 -12.03 -31.83
N ALA A 444 -1.51 -13.20 -31.42
CA ALA A 444 -2.88 -13.38 -30.94
C ALA A 444 -2.96 -13.00 -29.46
N GLY A 445 -3.52 -11.83 -29.18
CA GLY A 445 -3.64 -11.27 -27.83
C GLY A 445 -2.90 -9.93 -27.69
N THR A 446 -2.79 -9.46 -26.46
CA THR A 446 -2.05 -8.25 -26.11
C THR A 446 -1.41 -8.48 -24.76
N ASP A 447 -0.16 -8.08 -24.58
CA ASP A 447 0.49 -8.00 -23.27
C ASP A 447 0.13 -6.63 -22.67
N GLU A 448 -1.01 -6.60 -21.97
CA GLU A 448 -1.46 -5.36 -21.35
C GLU A 448 -0.51 -4.90 -20.24
N LYS A 449 0.32 -5.78 -19.68
CA LYS A 449 1.28 -5.41 -18.61
C LYS A 449 2.34 -4.48 -19.16
N VAL A 450 2.96 -4.84 -20.28
CA VAL A 450 3.99 -4.01 -20.94
C VAL A 450 3.41 -2.67 -21.41
N LEU A 451 2.19 -2.69 -21.96
CA LEU A 451 1.51 -1.45 -22.39
C LEU A 451 1.29 -0.50 -21.21
N ILE A 452 0.74 -0.99 -20.10
CA ILE A 452 0.45 -0.16 -18.93
C ILE A 452 1.76 0.35 -18.32
N GLU A 453 2.77 -0.51 -18.17
CA GLU A 453 4.06 -0.11 -17.60
C GLU A 453 4.70 1.06 -18.35
N ILE A 454 4.78 0.95 -19.68
CA ILE A 454 5.45 1.96 -20.50
C ILE A 454 4.64 3.25 -20.54
N LEU A 455 3.33 3.16 -20.74
CA LEU A 455 2.50 4.35 -20.87
C LEU A 455 2.25 5.05 -19.54
N ALA A 456 2.29 4.32 -18.43
CA ALA A 456 2.01 4.84 -17.09
C ALA A 456 3.25 5.14 -16.26
N SER A 457 4.49 4.95 -16.74
CA SER A 457 5.69 5.34 -15.98
C SER A 457 6.66 6.26 -16.73
N ARG A 458 6.41 6.51 -18.03
CA ARG A 458 7.23 7.42 -18.86
C ARG A 458 6.65 8.83 -18.80
N THR A 459 7.52 9.84 -18.89
CA THR A 459 7.07 11.23 -18.93
C THR A 459 6.30 11.50 -20.23
N PRO A 460 5.42 12.53 -20.26
CA PRO A 460 4.70 12.87 -21.49
C PRO A 460 5.61 13.09 -22.71
N ASP A 461 6.80 13.65 -22.51
CA ASP A 461 7.75 13.88 -23.61
C ASP A 461 8.45 12.58 -24.04
N GLN A 462 8.80 11.69 -23.11
CA GLN A 462 9.28 10.36 -23.43
C GLN A 462 8.23 9.56 -24.21
N VAL A 463 6.95 9.61 -23.79
CA VAL A 463 5.85 8.93 -24.50
C VAL A 463 5.71 9.45 -25.94
N LYS A 464 5.83 10.76 -26.17
CA LYS A 464 5.83 11.32 -27.54
C LYS A 464 6.97 10.77 -28.38
N GLU A 465 8.17 10.70 -27.80
CA GLU A 465 9.37 10.21 -28.49
C GLU A 465 9.28 8.70 -28.78
N ILE A 466 8.74 7.92 -27.85
CA ILE A 466 8.45 6.49 -28.02
C ILE A 466 7.48 6.31 -29.18
N ILE A 467 6.39 7.08 -29.24
CA ILE A 467 5.41 7.00 -30.34
C ILE A 467 6.05 7.38 -31.69
N ALA A 468 6.88 8.41 -31.72
CA ALA A 468 7.60 8.80 -32.95
C ALA A 468 8.53 7.67 -33.41
N THR A 469 9.27 7.07 -32.48
CA THR A 469 10.20 5.95 -32.72
C THR A 469 9.44 4.70 -33.16
N TYR A 470 8.29 4.42 -32.54
CA TYR A 470 7.37 3.35 -32.91
C TYR A 470 6.93 3.45 -34.37
N LYS A 471 6.53 4.65 -34.81
CA LYS A 471 6.03 4.92 -36.18
C LYS A 471 7.12 4.85 -37.26
N ASN A 472 8.35 5.22 -36.93
CA ASN A 472 9.43 5.37 -37.91
C ASN A 472 10.14 4.05 -38.28
N SER A 473 9.94 2.96 -37.53
CA SER A 473 10.48 1.65 -37.86
C SER A 473 9.72 1.00 -39.03
N ARG A 474 10.32 0.95 -40.21
CA ARG A 474 9.76 0.32 -41.42
C ARG A 474 9.82 -1.21 -41.39
N THR A 475 9.10 -1.86 -40.48
CA THR A 475 8.92 -3.33 -40.52
C THR A 475 7.43 -3.70 -40.60
N GLY A 476 7.00 -3.99 -41.83
CA GLY A 476 5.97 -4.98 -42.20
C GLY A 476 4.58 -4.90 -41.57
N CYS A 477 3.59 -4.47 -42.38
CA CYS A 477 2.17 -4.80 -42.30
C CYS A 477 1.54 -4.96 -40.90
N PHE A 478 1.41 -3.87 -40.15
CA PHE A 478 0.34 -3.76 -39.15
C PHE A 478 -0.75 -2.85 -39.72
N HIS A 479 -1.87 -3.47 -40.10
CA HIS A 479 -3.02 -2.80 -40.71
C HIS A 479 -3.50 -1.62 -39.85
N SER A 480 -3.84 -0.50 -40.49
CA SER A 480 -4.35 0.72 -39.85
C SER A 480 -5.62 0.53 -39.02
N ALA A 481 -6.25 -0.65 -39.09
CA ALA A 481 -7.40 -1.02 -38.26
C ALA A 481 -7.06 -1.12 -36.77
N HIS A 482 -5.88 -1.61 -36.37
CA HIS A 482 -5.50 -1.70 -34.95
C HIS A 482 -5.12 -0.34 -34.37
N LEU A 483 -4.45 0.52 -35.16
CA LEU A 483 -4.26 1.93 -34.79
C LEU A 483 -5.61 2.64 -34.68
N LYS A 484 -6.63 2.37 -35.51
CA LYS A 484 -7.96 2.98 -35.34
C LYS A 484 -8.68 2.60 -34.04
N PHE A 485 -8.34 1.49 -33.38
CA PHE A 485 -8.88 1.13 -32.07
C PHE A 485 -8.00 1.65 -30.92
N VAL A 486 -6.69 1.59 -31.06
CA VAL A 486 -5.75 2.06 -30.03
C VAL A 486 -5.68 3.59 -29.99
N PHE A 487 -5.84 4.30 -31.12
CA PHE A 487 -5.71 5.75 -31.19
C PHE A 487 -6.84 6.51 -30.48
N PRO A 488 -8.13 6.12 -30.57
CA PRO A 488 -9.18 6.71 -29.72
C PRO A 488 -8.98 6.39 -28.24
N LEU A 489 -8.41 5.24 -27.89
CA LEU A 489 -8.05 4.87 -26.52
C LEU A 489 -6.87 5.69 -25.98
N VAL A 490 -5.84 5.91 -26.80
CA VAL A 490 -4.68 6.77 -26.52
C VAL A 490 -5.08 8.25 -26.54
N PHE A 491 -6.02 8.64 -27.40
CA PHE A 491 -6.60 9.98 -27.47
C PHE A 491 -7.55 10.23 -26.30
N ALA A 492 -8.32 9.24 -25.85
CA ALA A 492 -9.15 9.32 -24.64
C ALA A 492 -8.29 9.36 -23.37
N ALA A 493 -7.19 8.60 -23.32
CA ALA A 493 -6.17 8.74 -22.28
C ALA A 493 -5.51 10.13 -22.32
N TYR A 494 -5.20 10.65 -23.52
CA TYR A 494 -4.66 12.00 -23.74
C TYR A 494 -5.65 13.12 -23.40
N MET A 495 -6.95 12.95 -23.65
CA MET A 495 -8.01 13.90 -23.29
C MET A 495 -8.31 13.85 -21.77
N LYS A 496 -8.15 12.69 -21.14
CA LYS A 496 -8.08 12.55 -19.67
C LYS A 496 -6.86 13.25 -19.08
N LEU A 497 -5.70 13.18 -19.75
CA LEU A 497 -4.47 13.90 -19.37
C LEU A 497 -4.59 15.43 -19.56
N SER A 498 -5.54 15.93 -20.36
CA SER A 498 -5.77 17.37 -20.62
C SER A 498 -7.00 17.96 -19.90
N GLY A 499 -7.74 17.16 -19.12
CA GLY A 499 -8.76 17.66 -18.18
C GLY A 499 -10.19 17.82 -18.72
N PHE A 500 -10.57 17.12 -19.80
CA PHE A 500 -11.98 17.04 -20.24
C PHE A 500 -12.53 15.61 -20.05
N GLU A 501 -13.58 15.45 -19.22
CA GLU A 501 -14.26 14.18 -18.96
C GLU A 501 -15.21 13.80 -20.10
N ILE A 502 -15.08 12.58 -20.64
CA ILE A 502 -16.07 11.95 -21.50
C ILE A 502 -16.26 10.50 -21.02
N GLU A 503 -17.13 10.29 -20.04
CA GLU A 503 -17.48 8.94 -19.55
C GLU A 503 -18.54 8.26 -20.44
N GLU A 504 -19.41 9.00 -21.13
CA GLU A 504 -20.51 8.40 -21.90
C GLU A 504 -20.12 7.79 -23.26
N SER A 505 -18.97 8.13 -23.84
CA SER A 505 -18.56 7.54 -25.13
C SER A 505 -17.85 6.19 -25.01
N ILE A 506 -17.28 5.87 -23.83
CA ILE A 506 -16.49 4.65 -23.62
C ILE A 506 -17.40 3.41 -23.48
N GLN A 507 -18.58 3.58 -22.90
CA GLN A 507 -19.55 2.50 -22.68
C GLN A 507 -20.16 1.96 -23.99
N ARG A 508 -20.07 2.71 -25.09
CA ARG A 508 -20.71 2.33 -26.36
C ARG A 508 -19.82 1.54 -27.31
N GLU A 509 -18.49 1.56 -27.16
CA GLU A 509 -17.55 0.97 -28.13
C GLU A 509 -16.46 0.06 -27.55
N THR A 510 -16.35 -0.08 -26.22
CA THR A 510 -15.35 -0.97 -25.61
C THR A 510 -15.99 -1.97 -24.65
N SER A 511 -15.54 -3.22 -24.67
CA SER A 511 -15.93 -4.26 -23.71
C SER A 511 -14.70 -5.03 -23.23
N GLY A 512 -14.69 -5.44 -21.97
CA GLY A 512 -13.68 -6.32 -21.39
C GLY A 512 -12.54 -5.61 -20.63
N SER A 513 -11.39 -6.28 -20.52
CA SER A 513 -10.23 -5.86 -19.69
C SER A 513 -9.74 -4.44 -20.00
N LEU A 514 -9.87 -3.99 -21.25
CA LEU A 514 -9.49 -2.65 -21.70
C LEU A 514 -10.30 -1.50 -21.03
N GLU A 515 -11.58 -1.73 -20.76
CA GLU A 515 -12.46 -0.75 -20.10
C GLU A 515 -12.03 -0.51 -18.64
N LYS A 516 -11.69 -1.61 -17.94
CA LYS A 516 -11.15 -1.58 -16.57
C LYS A 516 -9.79 -0.90 -16.50
N ILE A 517 -8.97 -1.05 -17.55
CA ILE A 517 -7.64 -0.44 -17.67
C ILE A 517 -7.75 1.07 -17.93
N LEU A 518 -8.65 1.53 -18.80
CA LEU A 518 -8.89 2.96 -19.06
C LEU A 518 -9.49 3.72 -17.85
N LEU A 519 -10.31 3.03 -17.05
CA LEU A 519 -10.82 3.55 -15.78
C LEU A 519 -9.73 3.62 -14.70
N ALA A 520 -8.77 2.68 -14.70
CA ALA A 520 -7.64 2.68 -13.76
C ALA A 520 -6.60 3.77 -14.09
N VAL A 521 -6.27 3.97 -15.37
CA VAL A 521 -5.35 5.02 -15.83
C VAL A 521 -5.96 6.42 -15.66
N GLY A 522 -7.26 6.57 -15.95
CA GLY A 522 -7.96 7.85 -15.82
C GLY A 522 -8.13 8.37 -14.39
N LYS A 523 -8.11 7.49 -13.39
CA LYS A 523 -8.24 7.88 -11.97
C LYS A 523 -6.90 8.25 -11.31
N LYS A 524 -5.76 8.08 -12.00
CA LYS A 524 -4.41 8.28 -11.42
C LYS A 524 -3.76 9.63 -11.77
N HIS A 525 -4.36 10.43 -12.65
CA HIS A 525 -3.89 11.77 -12.99
C HIS A 525 -4.96 12.84 -12.76
N THR A 526 -5.16 13.18 -11.48
CA THR A 526 -5.55 14.53 -11.09
C THR A 526 -4.42 15.10 -10.22
N HIS A 527 -3.71 16.08 -10.80
CA HIS A 527 -2.78 17.01 -10.14
C HIS A 527 -1.40 16.49 -9.72
N THR A 528 -0.43 16.55 -10.66
CA THR A 528 0.89 17.22 -10.50
C THR A 528 1.66 17.16 -11.81
N LYS A 529 2.25 18.30 -12.22
CA LYS A 529 3.44 18.28 -13.09
C LYS A 529 4.58 17.65 -12.27
N THR A 530 5.44 16.88 -12.92
CA THR A 530 6.65 16.19 -12.41
C THR A 530 6.47 14.86 -11.65
N ILE A 531 7.09 13.83 -12.28
CA ILE A 531 7.76 12.61 -11.78
C ILE A 531 6.99 11.74 -10.78
N PHE A 532 6.68 10.51 -11.20
CA PHE A 532 6.26 9.40 -10.33
C PHE A 532 7.16 9.31 -9.09
N SER A 533 6.56 9.22 -7.90
CA SER A 533 7.30 8.84 -6.70
C SER A 533 7.98 7.47 -6.94
N PRO A 534 9.21 7.22 -6.44
CA PRO A 534 9.84 5.90 -6.53
C PRO A 534 8.92 4.75 -6.08
N ASN A 535 8.01 5.00 -5.13
CA ASN A 535 7.02 4.05 -4.63
C ASN A 535 5.97 3.65 -5.69
N ASP A 536 5.56 4.58 -6.55
CA ASP A 536 4.54 4.33 -7.58
C ASP A 536 5.05 3.44 -8.72
N ASN A 537 6.34 3.55 -9.04
CA ASN A 537 7.00 2.65 -9.99
C ASN A 537 7.19 1.28 -9.37
N LEU A 538 7.63 1.21 -8.13
CA LEU A 538 7.94 -0.04 -7.47
C LEU A 538 6.68 -0.90 -7.19
N ASP A 539 5.58 -0.30 -6.75
CA ASP A 539 4.32 -1.02 -6.49
C ASP A 539 3.70 -1.60 -7.77
N PHE A 540 3.78 -0.87 -8.90
CA PHE A 540 3.32 -1.37 -10.19
C PHE A 540 4.24 -2.49 -10.73
N ILE A 541 5.55 -2.33 -10.54
CA ILE A 541 6.59 -3.28 -10.94
C ILE A 541 6.49 -4.61 -10.14
N LEU A 542 6.13 -4.55 -8.85
CA LEU A 542 6.14 -5.70 -7.95
C LEU A 542 4.80 -6.43 -7.80
N SER A 543 3.67 -5.74 -8.03
CA SER A 543 2.32 -6.31 -7.82
C SER A 543 1.97 -7.48 -8.74
N TYR A 544 2.82 -7.81 -9.71
CA TYR A 544 2.60 -8.88 -10.69
C TYR A 544 3.75 -9.90 -10.73
N SER A 545 4.57 -9.95 -9.67
CA SER A 545 5.66 -10.91 -9.52
C SER A 545 5.15 -12.31 -9.11
N GLY A 546 4.74 -13.09 -10.09
CA GLY A 546 5.47 -14.35 -10.28
C GLY A 546 6.69 -13.98 -11.13
N THR A 547 7.90 -14.32 -10.70
CA THR A 547 9.16 -13.87 -11.29
C THR A 547 9.28 -14.30 -12.76
N ASP A 548 8.68 -13.54 -13.68
CA ASP A 548 8.89 -13.66 -15.11
C ASP A 548 10.14 -12.86 -15.49
N ASP A 549 11.12 -13.57 -16.05
CA ASP A 549 12.42 -13.03 -16.42
C ASP A 549 12.32 -11.86 -17.40
N GLU A 550 11.30 -11.81 -18.25
CA GLU A 550 11.11 -10.68 -19.16
C GLU A 550 10.83 -9.38 -18.41
N THR A 551 10.06 -9.47 -17.34
CA THR A 551 9.76 -8.34 -16.46
C THR A 551 11.00 -7.91 -15.68
N LEU A 552 11.74 -8.86 -15.12
CA LEU A 552 12.99 -8.56 -14.41
C LEU A 552 14.04 -7.91 -15.32
N ILE A 553 14.23 -8.43 -16.54
CA ILE A 553 15.14 -7.84 -17.54
C ILE A 553 14.73 -6.40 -17.84
N ARG A 554 13.45 -6.17 -18.12
CA ARG A 554 12.93 -4.85 -18.50
C ARG A 554 13.16 -3.81 -17.41
N ILE A 555 12.90 -4.15 -16.15
CA ILE A 555 13.14 -3.25 -15.00
C ILE A 555 14.62 -2.90 -14.90
N MET A 556 15.49 -3.92 -14.98
CA MET A 556 16.92 -3.74 -14.82
C MET A 556 17.52 -2.91 -15.96
N VAL A 557 17.03 -3.08 -17.19
CA VAL A 557 17.45 -2.26 -18.35
C VAL A 557 16.99 -0.81 -18.21
N THR A 558 15.73 -0.59 -17.83
CA THR A 558 15.12 0.74 -17.89
C THR A 558 15.38 1.61 -16.67
N ARG A 559 15.65 1.01 -15.50
CA ARG A 559 15.75 1.74 -14.22
C ARG A 559 17.17 1.82 -13.66
N SER A 560 18.11 1.00 -14.14
CA SER A 560 19.50 0.96 -13.61
C SER A 560 20.23 2.29 -13.65
N GLU A 561 19.92 3.18 -14.60
CA GLU A 561 20.51 4.53 -14.70
C GLU A 561 19.63 5.65 -14.12
N VAL A 562 18.43 5.33 -13.60
CA VAL A 562 17.41 6.32 -13.23
C VAL A 562 17.19 6.40 -11.72
N ASP A 563 16.75 5.31 -11.11
CA ASP A 563 16.26 5.29 -9.71
C ASP A 563 16.42 3.91 -9.05
N MET A 564 17.31 3.06 -9.57
CA MET A 564 17.53 1.71 -9.04
C MET A 564 17.90 1.68 -7.55
N LEU A 565 18.56 2.73 -7.02
CA LEU A 565 18.84 2.81 -5.59
C LEU A 565 17.59 3.05 -4.75
N ASP A 566 16.65 3.87 -5.25
CA ASP A 566 15.37 4.09 -4.58
C ASP A 566 14.51 2.83 -4.63
N ILE A 567 14.50 2.16 -5.80
CA ILE A 567 13.86 0.86 -6.01
C ILE A 567 14.36 -0.18 -5.00
N ARG A 568 15.68 -0.28 -4.79
CA ARG A 568 16.28 -1.19 -3.79
C ARG A 568 15.82 -0.89 -2.37
N LYS A 569 15.89 0.38 -1.97
CA LYS A 569 15.52 0.82 -0.63
C LYS A 569 14.06 0.49 -0.31
N GLU A 570 13.17 0.78 -1.26
CA GLU A 570 11.74 0.50 -1.13
C GLU A 570 11.45 -1.01 -1.19
N PHE A 571 12.16 -1.78 -2.04
CA PHE A 571 12.05 -3.24 -2.08
C PHE A 571 12.39 -3.86 -0.71
N ARG A 572 13.48 -3.40 -0.09
CA ARG A 572 13.88 -3.83 1.26
C ARG A 572 12.83 -3.49 2.31
N ARG A 573 12.26 -2.27 2.26
CA ARG A 573 11.18 -1.83 3.14
C ARG A 573 9.94 -2.74 3.02
N MET A 574 9.60 -3.17 1.80
CA MET A 574 8.39 -3.94 1.52
C MET A 574 8.53 -5.43 1.86
N PHE A 575 9.68 -6.04 1.57
CA PHE A 575 9.84 -7.49 1.65
C PHE A 575 10.79 -7.97 2.75
N ALA A 576 11.36 -7.06 3.54
CA ALA A 576 12.37 -7.37 4.56
C ALA A 576 13.56 -8.19 4.01
N THR A 577 13.82 -8.12 2.70
CA THR A 577 14.95 -8.74 2.00
C THR A 577 15.43 -7.80 0.90
N SER A 578 16.71 -7.88 0.53
CA SER A 578 17.25 -7.01 -0.53
C SER A 578 16.90 -7.53 -1.92
N LEU A 579 16.74 -6.61 -2.89
CA LEU A 579 16.56 -6.98 -4.30
C LEU A 579 17.74 -7.83 -4.80
N HIS A 580 18.95 -7.53 -4.31
CA HIS A 580 20.15 -8.30 -4.60
C HIS A 580 20.06 -9.74 -4.11
N ALA A 581 19.56 -9.98 -2.89
CA ALA A 581 19.36 -11.33 -2.35
C ALA A 581 18.31 -12.12 -3.14
N MET A 582 17.21 -11.46 -3.53
CA MET A 582 16.17 -12.06 -4.38
C MET A 582 16.74 -12.48 -5.74
N ILE A 583 17.45 -11.59 -6.44
CA ILE A 583 18.10 -11.91 -7.72
C ILE A 583 19.06 -13.09 -7.55
N LYS A 584 19.86 -13.09 -6.48
CA LYS A 584 20.84 -14.14 -6.21
C LYS A 584 20.19 -15.51 -6.00
N GLY A 585 19.02 -15.56 -5.35
CA GLY A 585 18.24 -16.77 -5.09
C GLY A 585 17.48 -17.29 -6.32
N ASP A 586 16.89 -16.39 -7.12
CA ASP A 586 15.93 -16.76 -8.17
C ASP A 586 16.55 -16.94 -9.55
N THR A 587 17.80 -16.51 -9.75
CA THR A 587 18.47 -16.54 -11.06
C THR A 587 19.80 -17.32 -11.00
N SER A 588 20.33 -17.72 -12.16
CA SER A 588 21.59 -18.46 -12.25
C SER A 588 22.43 -18.08 -13.46
N GLY A 589 23.67 -18.57 -13.52
CA GLY A 589 24.58 -18.36 -14.66
C GLY A 589 24.99 -16.90 -14.88
N ASP A 590 25.37 -16.56 -16.11
CA ASP A 590 25.82 -15.20 -16.48
C ASP A 590 24.68 -14.18 -16.46
N TYR A 591 23.44 -14.65 -16.68
CA TYR A 591 22.24 -13.85 -16.46
C TYR A 591 22.17 -13.31 -15.03
N ARG A 592 22.33 -14.16 -14.00
CA ARG A 592 22.41 -13.72 -12.60
C ARG A 592 23.54 -12.72 -12.39
N LYS A 593 24.75 -13.05 -12.84
CA LYS A 593 25.92 -12.19 -12.62
C LYS A 593 25.67 -10.77 -13.17
N CYS A 594 25.07 -10.68 -14.35
CA CYS A 594 24.76 -9.42 -15.02
C CYS A 594 23.71 -8.61 -14.23
N LEU A 595 22.63 -9.27 -13.80
CA LEU A 595 21.61 -8.64 -12.96
C LEU A 595 22.18 -8.11 -11.64
N LEU A 596 23.05 -8.86 -10.97
CA LEU A 596 23.67 -8.42 -9.71
C LEU A 596 24.60 -7.20 -9.91
N LEU A 597 25.33 -7.14 -11.03
CA LEU A 597 26.14 -5.97 -11.38
C LEU A 597 25.27 -4.73 -11.64
N LEU A 598 24.16 -4.88 -12.37
CA LEU A 598 23.20 -3.80 -12.58
C LEU A 598 22.48 -3.39 -11.28
N CYS A 599 22.26 -4.33 -10.36
CA CYS A 599 21.67 -4.05 -9.05
C CYS A 599 22.63 -3.22 -8.17
N GLY A 600 23.94 -3.36 -8.34
CA GLY A 600 24.93 -2.52 -7.66
C GLY A 600 25.14 -2.84 -6.17
N GLY A 601 25.16 -4.14 -5.81
CA GLY A 601 25.51 -4.64 -4.47
C GLY A 601 24.34 -4.87 -3.50
N GLU A 602 24.65 -5.38 -2.30
CA GLU A 602 23.70 -5.45 -1.18
C GLU A 602 23.65 -4.08 -0.50
N ASP A 603 22.53 -3.38 -0.71
CA ASP A 603 22.08 -2.13 -0.04
C ASP A 603 23.16 -1.23 0.56
#